data_AF-A0A7L2DYA7-F1
#
_entry.id   AF-A0A7L2DYA7-F1
#
_cell.length_a   1.000
_cell.length_b   1.000
_cell.length_c   1.000
_cell.angle_alpha   90.00
_cell.angle_beta   90.00
_cell.angle_gamma   90.00
#
_symmetry.space_group_name_H-M   'P 1'
#
loop_
_entity.id
_entity.type
_entity.pdbx_description
1 polymer ?
#
loop_
_entity_poly.entity_id
_entity_poly.type
_entity_poly.pdbx_seq_one_letter_code
_entity_poly.pdbx_strand_id
1 'polypeptide(L)'
;MALPVLSSSAVKFRRVLAHFPQELSLAFAYGSGVFRQAGASAEHGETNMLDFVFAVDDAVTWHMMNLLKNRSHYSFLKFFGPKKISSIQKYGAGIYYNTLVPCNGRVIKYGVISTDALIEDLFHWKTLYVAGRLQKPVKILAQSENSRLQAALVSNLKSAVTAAFLMLPESFSEEDLYMQIAGLSYSGDFRMIVGEDKSKVQNIVKPNIAHFQKLYSTILQDCPQVVYKHHLGRLEASIDKSPEGQFTQLMALPKTLQQKITALVNPPGKNRDVEEILLQVAHDPDCGFVVHQGISGIVRSSSIVQSAKTILTAGAKKSVTYSLKKLYKMTKGGLKKTS
;
A
#
# COMPACT_ATOMS: atom_id res chain seq x y z
N MET A 1 8.53 -39.62 -4.57
CA MET A 1 8.15 -38.27 -4.10
C MET A 1 8.51 -37.27 -5.18
N ALA A 2 7.53 -36.62 -5.82
CA ALA A 2 7.80 -35.60 -6.82
C ALA A 2 8.21 -34.31 -6.11
N LEU A 3 9.43 -33.82 -6.38
CA LEU A 3 9.87 -32.49 -5.98
C LEU A 3 8.89 -31.45 -6.51
N PRO A 4 8.48 -30.44 -5.72
CA PRO A 4 7.59 -29.41 -6.21
C PRO A 4 8.31 -28.61 -7.30
N VAL A 5 7.83 -28.72 -8.54
CA VAL A 5 8.32 -27.94 -9.68
C VAL A 5 8.12 -26.47 -9.35
N LEU A 6 9.22 -25.75 -9.09
CA LEU A 6 9.19 -24.30 -8.89
C LEU A 6 8.55 -23.65 -10.12
N SER A 7 7.42 -22.95 -9.91
CA SER A 7 6.83 -22.10 -10.95
C SER A 7 7.90 -21.22 -11.58
N SER A 8 7.94 -21.11 -12.90
CA SER A 8 8.88 -20.27 -13.66
C SER A 8 8.95 -18.83 -13.14
N SER A 9 7.85 -18.32 -12.58
CA SER A 9 7.76 -17.01 -11.92
C SER A 9 8.61 -16.91 -10.63
N ALA A 10 8.64 -17.95 -9.79
CA ALA A 10 9.41 -17.96 -8.55
C ALA A 10 10.92 -17.95 -8.85
N VAL A 11 11.34 -18.67 -9.89
CA VAL A 11 12.73 -18.65 -10.37
C VAL A 11 13.12 -17.25 -10.88
N LYS A 12 12.24 -16.57 -11.63
CA LYS A 12 12.46 -15.19 -12.10
C LYS A 12 12.71 -14.23 -10.92
N PHE A 13 11.87 -14.25 -9.88
CA PHE A 13 12.04 -13.34 -8.73
C PHE A 13 13.28 -13.66 -7.90
N ARG A 14 13.61 -14.94 -7.69
CA ARG A 14 14.84 -15.34 -6.99
C ARG A 14 16.09 -14.84 -7.70
N ARG A 15 16.14 -14.92 -9.03
CA ARG A 15 17.26 -14.37 -9.82
C ARG A 15 17.40 -12.86 -9.65
N VAL A 16 16.30 -12.11 -9.58
CA VAL A 16 16.35 -10.67 -9.30
C VAL A 16 16.88 -10.41 -7.89
N LEU A 17 16.37 -11.10 -6.87
CA LEU A 17 16.83 -10.93 -5.49
C LEU A 17 18.33 -11.23 -5.30
N ALA A 18 18.89 -12.18 -6.05
CA ALA A 18 20.31 -12.52 -5.98
C ALA A 18 21.25 -11.34 -6.33
N HIS A 19 20.76 -10.29 -6.99
CA HIS A 19 21.53 -9.10 -7.32
C HIS A 19 21.65 -8.11 -6.14
N PHE A 20 20.90 -8.32 -5.06
CA PHE A 20 20.81 -7.41 -3.93
C PHE A 20 21.50 -7.97 -2.68
N PRO A 21 21.82 -7.13 -1.68
CA PRO A 21 22.18 -7.61 -0.34
C PRO A 21 21.07 -8.50 0.24
N GLN A 22 21.44 -9.61 0.87
CA GLN A 22 20.50 -10.69 1.22
C GLN A 22 19.79 -10.53 2.57
N GLU A 23 20.33 -9.69 3.47
CA GLU A 23 19.74 -9.44 4.80
C GLU A 23 18.51 -8.53 4.67
N LEU A 24 17.37 -9.15 4.37
CA LEU A 24 16.07 -8.51 4.20
C LEU A 24 15.09 -9.05 5.23
N SER A 25 14.51 -8.15 6.03
CA SER A 25 13.43 -8.49 6.97
C SER A 25 12.12 -8.75 6.25
N LEU A 26 11.90 -8.08 5.12
CA LEU A 26 10.81 -8.36 4.20
C LEU A 26 11.22 -8.01 2.78
N ALA A 27 10.88 -8.87 1.82
CA ALA A 27 10.95 -8.55 0.41
C ALA A 27 9.65 -8.96 -0.25
N PHE A 28 9.02 -8.04 -0.98
CA PHE A 28 7.83 -8.37 -1.75
C PHE A 28 7.82 -7.70 -3.12
N ALA A 29 7.25 -8.41 -4.10
CA ALA A 29 6.99 -7.89 -5.43
C ALA A 29 5.51 -7.53 -5.60
N TYR A 30 5.24 -6.52 -6.41
CA TYR A 30 3.91 -6.02 -6.64
C TYR A 30 3.72 -5.37 -8.01
N GLY A 31 2.50 -4.89 -8.26
CA GLY A 31 2.16 -4.10 -9.44
C GLY A 31 1.75 -4.95 -10.64
N SER A 32 1.59 -4.28 -11.78
CA SER A 32 1.03 -4.88 -13.01
C SER A 32 1.98 -5.86 -13.71
N GLY A 33 3.24 -5.94 -13.28
CA GLY A 33 4.21 -6.95 -13.73
C GLY A 33 4.15 -8.26 -12.91
N VAL A 34 3.41 -8.27 -11.79
CA VAL A 34 3.25 -9.44 -10.91
C VAL A 34 1.81 -9.94 -10.91
N PHE A 35 0.85 -9.02 -10.83
CA PHE A 35 -0.58 -9.32 -10.81
C PHE A 35 -1.25 -8.73 -12.05
N ARG A 36 -2.21 -9.45 -12.62
CA ARG A 36 -2.94 -8.98 -13.80
C ARG A 36 -3.76 -7.74 -13.45
N GLN A 37 -3.81 -6.77 -14.36
CA GLN A 37 -4.71 -5.61 -14.27
C GLN A 37 -5.66 -5.62 -15.47
N ALA A 38 -6.91 -5.19 -15.26
CA ALA A 38 -7.92 -5.23 -16.31
C ALA A 38 -7.47 -4.42 -17.53
N GLY A 39 -7.53 -5.06 -18.71
CA GLY A 39 -7.17 -4.43 -19.98
C GLY A 39 -5.66 -4.35 -20.29
N ALA A 40 -4.82 -5.12 -19.59
CA ALA A 40 -3.47 -5.47 -20.03
C ALA A 40 -3.48 -6.89 -20.62
N SER A 41 -2.94 -7.09 -21.84
CA SER A 41 -2.80 -8.45 -22.37
C SER A 41 -1.70 -9.22 -21.62
N ALA A 42 -1.74 -10.56 -21.66
CA ALA A 42 -0.76 -11.40 -20.97
C ALA A 42 0.69 -11.09 -21.40
N GLU A 43 0.90 -10.77 -22.68
CA GLU A 43 2.19 -10.36 -23.24
C GLU A 43 2.68 -9.00 -22.70
N HIS A 44 1.76 -8.06 -22.44
CA HIS A 44 2.10 -6.77 -21.84
C HIS A 44 2.51 -6.90 -20.35
N GLY A 45 2.13 -7.99 -19.68
CA GLY A 45 2.55 -8.29 -18.32
C GLY A 45 4.04 -8.61 -18.21
N GLU A 46 4.64 -9.19 -19.26
CA GLU A 46 6.06 -9.56 -19.27
C GLU A 46 7.00 -8.38 -19.53
N THR A 47 6.53 -7.37 -20.25
CA THR A 47 7.27 -6.12 -20.53
C THR A 47 7.06 -5.04 -19.47
N ASN A 48 6.05 -5.20 -18.61
CA ASN A 48 5.81 -4.29 -17.50
C ASN A 48 6.96 -4.30 -16.50
N MET A 49 7.26 -3.11 -15.98
CA MET A 49 8.23 -2.95 -14.91
C MET A 49 7.81 -3.75 -13.68
N LEU A 50 8.76 -4.47 -13.08
CA LEU A 50 8.54 -5.17 -11.81
C LEU A 50 8.81 -4.21 -10.66
N ASP A 51 7.84 -4.08 -9.75
CA ASP A 51 7.97 -3.24 -8.56
C ASP A 51 8.29 -4.10 -7.33
N PHE A 52 9.31 -3.72 -6.57
CA PHE A 52 9.75 -4.39 -5.35
C PHE A 52 9.80 -3.41 -4.16
N VAL A 53 9.66 -3.95 -2.96
CA VAL A 53 10.02 -3.26 -1.70
C VAL A 53 10.87 -4.21 -0.87
N PHE A 54 11.94 -3.66 -0.30
CA PHE A 54 12.87 -4.31 0.61
C PHE A 54 12.82 -3.58 1.96
N ALA A 55 12.40 -4.28 3.01
CA ALA A 55 12.53 -3.85 4.38
C ALA A 55 13.84 -4.37 4.96
N VAL A 56 14.62 -3.47 5.54
CA VAL A 56 15.99 -3.73 6.00
C VAL A 56 16.18 -3.18 7.39
N ASP A 57 16.91 -3.89 8.25
CA ASP A 57 17.10 -3.44 9.64
C ASP A 57 18.08 -2.27 9.70
N ASP A 58 19.21 -2.34 8.98
CA ASP A 58 20.15 -1.22 8.81
C ASP A 58 20.16 -0.72 7.36
N ALA A 59 19.41 0.36 7.12
CA ALA A 59 19.37 1.01 5.80
C ALA A 59 20.73 1.60 5.37
N VAL A 60 21.58 2.06 6.31
CA VAL A 60 22.90 2.62 5.97
C VAL A 60 23.81 1.53 5.45
N THR A 61 23.91 0.41 6.19
CA THR A 61 24.71 -0.74 5.78
C THR A 61 24.18 -1.35 4.50
N TRP A 62 22.86 -1.50 4.36
CA TRP A 62 22.26 -2.01 3.13
C TRP A 62 22.59 -1.11 1.93
N HIS A 63 22.44 0.21 2.06
CA HIS A 63 22.79 1.15 0.98
C HIS A 63 24.29 1.14 0.66
N MET A 64 25.15 0.94 1.67
CA MET A 64 26.60 0.81 1.46
C MET A 64 26.90 -0.42 0.60
N MET A 65 26.38 -1.60 0.97
CA MET A 65 26.58 -2.84 0.21
C MET A 65 25.97 -2.74 -1.20
N ASN A 66 24.79 -2.14 -1.32
CA ASN A 66 24.15 -1.97 -2.62
C ASN A 66 24.85 -0.92 -3.49
N LEU A 67 25.54 0.08 -2.92
CA LEU A 67 26.40 0.99 -3.69
C LEU A 67 27.65 0.30 -4.21
N LEU A 68 28.22 -0.66 -3.47
CA LEU A 68 29.36 -1.45 -3.93
C LEU A 68 28.97 -2.36 -5.09
N LYS A 69 27.83 -3.06 -4.98
CA LYS A 69 27.34 -3.98 -6.02
C LYS A 69 26.70 -3.28 -7.21
N ASN A 70 25.87 -2.26 -6.93
CA ASN A 70 24.90 -1.71 -7.87
C ASN A 70 24.96 -0.18 -7.93
N ARG A 71 26.17 0.39 -7.98
CA ARG A 71 26.41 1.85 -7.96
C ARG A 71 25.62 2.61 -9.03
N SER A 72 25.40 2.01 -10.19
CA SER A 72 24.70 2.60 -11.34
C SER A 72 23.19 2.74 -11.14
N HIS A 73 22.59 2.04 -10.17
CA HIS A 73 21.15 2.13 -9.91
C HIS A 73 20.77 3.50 -9.35
N TYR A 74 21.65 4.07 -8.53
CA TYR A 74 21.52 5.37 -7.90
C TYR A 74 21.83 6.50 -8.88
N SER A 75 21.12 7.62 -8.69
CA SER A 75 21.37 8.87 -9.40
C SER A 75 22.70 9.52 -8.95
N PHE A 76 22.81 10.85 -9.09
CA PHE A 76 23.94 11.61 -8.55
C PHE A 76 24.12 11.42 -7.03
N LEU A 77 23.09 10.95 -6.31
CA LEU A 77 23.16 10.70 -4.88
C LEU A 77 24.21 9.65 -4.47
N LYS A 78 24.68 8.81 -5.39
CA LYS A 78 25.77 7.86 -5.16
C LYS A 78 27.09 8.51 -4.73
N PHE A 79 27.30 9.79 -5.03
CA PHE A 79 28.52 10.52 -4.68
C PHE A 79 28.52 11.03 -3.23
N PHE A 80 27.37 11.14 -2.58
CA PHE A 80 27.27 11.58 -1.17
C PHE A 80 27.30 10.43 -0.16
N GLY A 81 27.38 9.18 -0.63
CA GLY A 81 27.50 8.00 0.21
C GLY A 81 26.22 7.54 0.91
N PRO A 82 26.28 6.39 1.59
CA PRO A 82 25.11 5.69 2.14
C PRO A 82 24.42 6.44 3.28
N LYS A 83 25.17 7.18 4.12
CA LYS A 83 24.60 7.97 5.23
C LYS A 83 23.65 9.06 4.72
N LYS A 84 24.05 9.80 3.67
CA LYS A 84 23.19 10.85 3.09
C LYS A 84 21.96 10.26 2.39
N ILE A 85 22.12 9.15 1.65
CA ILE A 85 21.00 8.44 1.03
C ILE A 85 19.99 7.98 2.09
N SER A 86 20.47 7.39 3.19
CA SER A 86 19.62 6.93 4.30
C SER A 86 18.95 8.09 5.04
N SER A 87 19.63 9.23 5.19
CA SER A 87 19.02 10.44 5.72
C SER A 87 17.87 10.94 4.81
N ILE A 88 18.08 10.95 3.49
CA ILE A 88 17.03 11.30 2.51
C ILE A 88 15.88 10.28 2.54
N GLN A 89 16.19 8.99 2.72
CA GLN A 89 15.18 7.92 2.82
C GLN A 89 14.12 8.23 3.88
N LYS A 90 14.54 8.71 5.07
CA LYS A 90 13.68 8.97 6.23
C LYS A 90 12.55 9.99 5.99
N TYR A 91 12.70 10.89 5.01
CA TYR A 91 11.66 11.88 4.67
C TYR A 91 10.45 11.25 3.94
N GLY A 92 9.29 11.89 4.01
CA GLY A 92 8.08 11.38 3.37
C GLY A 92 7.66 10.03 3.94
N ALA A 93 7.46 9.04 3.08
CA ALA A 93 7.03 7.69 3.46
C ALA A 93 8.15 6.79 4.00
N GLY A 94 9.34 7.34 4.34
CA GLY A 94 10.45 6.54 4.86
C GLY A 94 11.09 5.55 3.87
N ILE A 95 10.66 5.59 2.59
CA ILE A 95 11.09 4.67 1.53
C ILE A 95 11.88 5.36 0.43
N TYR A 96 13.04 4.82 0.05
CA TYR A 96 13.89 5.32 -1.03
C TYR A 96 13.73 4.45 -2.27
N TYR A 97 13.40 5.05 -3.42
CA TYR A 97 13.20 4.31 -4.67
C TYR A 97 14.36 4.47 -5.63
N ASN A 98 14.84 3.34 -6.16
CA ASN A 98 15.55 3.30 -7.43
C ASN A 98 14.58 2.80 -8.51
N THR A 99 14.49 3.53 -9.62
CA THR A 99 13.55 3.24 -10.71
C THR A 99 14.29 3.11 -12.04
N LEU A 100 13.62 2.49 -13.02
CA LEU A 100 14.14 2.26 -14.37
C LEU A 100 15.50 1.56 -14.34
N VAL A 101 15.62 0.52 -13.52
CA VAL A 101 16.85 -0.26 -13.34
C VAL A 101 16.78 -1.50 -14.23
N PRO A 102 17.69 -1.68 -15.20
CA PRO A 102 17.81 -2.94 -15.93
C PRO A 102 18.34 -4.04 -15.01
N CYS A 103 17.64 -5.17 -14.91
CA CYS A 103 18.04 -6.34 -14.13
C CYS A 103 17.44 -7.60 -14.76
N ASN A 104 18.29 -8.58 -15.11
CA ASN A 104 17.89 -9.86 -15.71
C ASN A 104 16.96 -9.72 -16.94
N GLY A 105 17.30 -8.84 -17.88
CA GLY A 105 16.50 -8.62 -19.09
C GLY A 105 15.16 -7.93 -18.86
N ARG A 106 14.90 -7.42 -17.65
CA ARG A 106 13.71 -6.63 -17.32
C ARG A 106 14.08 -5.29 -16.74
N VAL A 107 13.13 -4.36 -16.78
CA VAL A 107 13.24 -3.10 -16.04
C VAL A 107 12.53 -3.28 -14.70
N ILE A 108 13.19 -2.89 -13.61
CA ILE A 108 12.65 -2.96 -12.26
C ILE A 108 12.63 -1.58 -11.61
N LYS A 109 11.77 -1.47 -10.60
CA LYS A 109 11.79 -0.43 -9.59
C LYS A 109 11.81 -1.11 -8.23
N TYR A 110 12.68 -0.67 -7.33
CA TYR A 110 12.73 -1.21 -5.98
C TYR A 110 12.81 -0.09 -4.96
N GLY A 111 12.03 -0.22 -3.89
CA GLY A 111 12.02 0.66 -2.74
C GLY A 111 12.76 0.04 -1.57
N VAL A 112 13.51 0.83 -0.81
CA VAL A 112 14.18 0.42 0.42
C VAL A 112 13.57 1.21 1.58
N ILE A 113 13.11 0.51 2.61
CA ILE A 113 12.51 1.08 3.82
C ILE A 113 13.15 0.42 5.05
N SER A 114 13.33 1.15 6.14
CA SER A 114 13.79 0.49 7.38
C SER A 114 12.66 -0.36 7.97
N THR A 115 13.00 -1.50 8.57
CA THR A 115 12.02 -2.38 9.20
C THR A 115 11.17 -1.64 10.24
N ASP A 116 11.80 -0.78 11.06
CA ASP A 116 11.08 0.05 12.02
C ASP A 116 10.08 1.01 11.36
N ALA A 117 10.49 1.71 10.29
CA ALA A 117 9.60 2.64 9.61
C ALA A 117 8.42 1.91 8.95
N LEU A 118 8.64 0.69 8.45
CA LEU A 118 7.59 -0.16 7.94
C LEU A 118 6.61 -0.58 9.04
N ILE A 119 7.12 -1.05 10.18
CA ILE A 119 6.30 -1.47 11.33
C ILE A 119 5.44 -0.30 11.83
N GLU A 120 6.02 0.89 11.96
CA GLU A 120 5.29 2.10 12.38
C GLU A 120 4.19 2.48 11.36
N ASP A 121 4.46 2.39 10.05
CA ASP A 121 3.45 2.65 9.03
C ASP A 121 2.33 1.59 9.07
N LEU A 122 2.67 0.32 9.33
CA LEU A 122 1.71 -0.80 9.41
C LEU A 122 0.78 -0.71 10.62
N PHE A 123 1.33 -0.44 11.81
CA PHE A 123 0.51 -0.33 13.03
C PHE A 123 -0.26 0.98 13.13
N HIS A 124 0.36 2.09 12.74
CA HIS A 124 -0.15 3.42 13.07
C HIS A 124 -0.66 4.22 11.88
N TRP A 125 -0.43 3.74 10.65
CA TRP A 125 -0.74 4.47 9.41
C TRP A 125 -0.13 5.87 9.39
N LYS A 126 1.14 5.97 9.83
CA LYS A 126 1.90 7.22 9.84
C LYS A 126 1.81 7.95 8.50
N THR A 127 1.88 7.20 7.40
CA THR A 127 1.79 7.71 6.04
C THR A 127 0.82 6.94 5.15
N LEU A 128 0.41 5.73 5.57
CA LEU A 128 -0.42 4.79 4.83
C LEU A 128 0.16 4.45 3.43
N TYR A 129 1.46 4.67 3.23
CA TYR A 129 2.07 4.56 1.92
C TYR A 129 2.47 3.12 1.60
N VAL A 130 3.29 2.51 2.47
CA VAL A 130 3.69 1.11 2.31
C VAL A 130 2.65 0.20 2.96
N ALA A 131 2.08 0.61 4.10
CA ALA A 131 0.95 -0.07 4.73
C ALA A 131 -0.23 -0.21 3.76
N GLY A 132 -0.59 0.89 3.08
CA GLY A 132 -1.62 0.89 2.05
C GLY A 132 -1.29 -0.04 0.89
N ARG A 133 -0.01 -0.21 0.52
CA ARG A 133 0.39 -1.19 -0.50
C ARG A 133 0.19 -2.63 -0.03
N LEU A 134 0.47 -2.91 1.24
CA LEU A 134 0.37 -4.23 1.86
C LEU A 134 -1.06 -4.64 2.24
N GLN A 135 -2.03 -3.74 2.15
CA GLN A 135 -3.48 -4.04 2.18
C GLN A 135 -4.00 -4.67 0.87
N LYS A 136 -3.15 -4.75 -0.15
CA LYS A 136 -3.47 -5.38 -1.44
C LYS A 136 -2.60 -6.60 -1.64
N PRO A 137 -3.02 -7.58 -2.45
CA PRO A 137 -2.21 -8.74 -2.77
C PRO A 137 -0.80 -8.38 -3.23
N VAL A 138 0.20 -8.97 -2.57
CA VAL A 138 1.62 -8.89 -2.91
C VAL A 138 2.22 -10.28 -2.99
N LYS A 139 3.32 -10.44 -3.73
CA LYS A 139 4.09 -11.68 -3.74
C LYS A 139 5.22 -11.54 -2.73
N ILE A 140 5.07 -12.15 -1.55
CA ILE A 140 6.16 -12.25 -0.57
C ILE A 140 7.27 -13.12 -1.16
N LEU A 141 8.50 -12.62 -1.10
CA LEU A 141 9.69 -13.25 -1.65
C LEU A 141 10.68 -13.66 -0.57
N ALA A 142 10.77 -12.87 0.51
CA ALA A 142 11.53 -13.15 1.71
C ALA A 142 10.83 -12.48 2.90
N GLN A 143 10.89 -13.12 4.07
CA GLN A 143 10.33 -12.60 5.31
C GLN A 143 11.10 -13.22 6.47
N SER A 144 11.63 -12.39 7.37
CA SER A 144 12.32 -12.86 8.57
C SER A 144 11.34 -13.32 9.64
N GLU A 145 11.85 -14.03 10.65
CA GLU A 145 11.10 -14.48 11.84
C GLU A 145 10.88 -13.35 12.86
N ASN A 146 10.76 -12.10 12.39
CA ASN A 146 10.47 -10.95 13.24
C ASN A 146 8.98 -10.94 13.63
N SER A 147 8.69 -11.34 14.87
CA SER A 147 7.32 -11.43 15.42
C SER A 147 6.59 -10.08 15.41
N ARG A 148 7.30 -8.97 15.68
CA ARG A 148 6.71 -7.62 15.66
C ARG A 148 6.28 -7.23 14.25
N LEU A 149 7.08 -7.53 13.23
CA LEU A 149 6.73 -7.31 11.83
C LEU A 149 5.53 -8.17 11.40
N GLN A 150 5.50 -9.44 11.79
CA GLN A 150 4.37 -10.35 11.50
C GLN A 150 3.07 -9.82 12.14
N ALA A 151 3.11 -9.41 13.40
CA ALA A 151 1.98 -8.79 14.09
C ALA A 151 1.53 -7.50 13.40
N ALA A 152 2.47 -6.66 12.94
CA ALA A 152 2.17 -5.43 12.22
C ALA A 152 1.45 -5.69 10.89
N LEU A 153 1.88 -6.71 10.14
CA LEU A 153 1.22 -7.10 8.88
C LEU A 153 -0.24 -7.52 9.11
N VAL A 154 -0.50 -8.36 10.12
CA VAL A 154 -1.87 -8.80 10.45
C VAL A 154 -2.71 -7.62 10.96
N SER A 155 -2.15 -6.80 11.86
CA SER A 155 -2.82 -5.62 12.39
C SER A 155 -3.22 -4.65 11.28
N ASN A 156 -2.34 -4.39 10.30
CA ASN A 156 -2.65 -3.53 9.17
C ASN A 156 -3.83 -4.03 8.33
N LEU A 157 -3.94 -5.35 8.11
CA LEU A 157 -5.07 -5.93 7.38
C LEU A 157 -6.37 -5.80 8.18
N LYS A 158 -6.34 -6.07 9.49
CA LYS A 158 -7.50 -5.88 10.39
C LYS A 158 -7.96 -4.42 10.38
N SER A 159 -7.05 -3.48 10.55
CA SER A 159 -7.33 -2.04 10.51
C SER A 159 -7.95 -1.59 9.19
N ALA A 160 -7.53 -2.19 8.06
CA ALA A 160 -8.11 -1.88 6.75
C ALA A 160 -9.56 -2.38 6.62
N VAL A 161 -9.87 -3.55 7.18
CA VAL A 161 -11.25 -4.07 7.26
C VAL A 161 -12.10 -3.16 8.14
N THR A 162 -11.64 -2.82 9.34
CA THR A 162 -12.35 -1.91 10.27
C THR A 162 -12.64 -0.55 9.62
N ALA A 163 -11.64 0.06 8.97
CA ALA A 163 -11.84 1.33 8.27
C ALA A 163 -12.83 1.20 7.10
N ALA A 164 -12.75 0.12 6.33
CA ALA A 164 -13.70 -0.13 5.24
C ALA A 164 -15.13 -0.31 5.77
N PHE A 165 -15.31 -1.03 6.88
CA PHE A 165 -16.60 -1.26 7.51
C PHE A 165 -17.26 0.04 7.98
N LEU A 166 -16.50 0.96 8.57
CA LEU A 166 -17.02 2.28 8.94
C LEU A 166 -17.54 3.07 7.72
N MET A 167 -16.94 2.90 6.55
CA MET A 167 -17.24 3.65 5.34
C MET A 167 -18.26 2.99 4.40
N LEU A 168 -18.49 1.69 4.54
CA LEU A 168 -19.45 0.93 3.73
C LEU A 168 -20.87 1.02 4.32
N PRO A 169 -21.93 0.81 3.51
CA PRO A 169 -23.29 0.64 4.02
C PRO A 169 -23.43 -0.64 4.86
N GLU A 170 -24.58 -0.84 5.52
CA GLU A 170 -24.89 -2.05 6.31
C GLU A 170 -24.89 -3.35 5.51
N SER A 171 -25.04 -3.28 4.18
CA SER A 171 -25.02 -4.43 3.29
C SER A 171 -24.23 -4.11 2.03
N PHE A 172 -23.20 -4.90 1.75
CA PHE A 172 -22.24 -4.69 0.67
C PHE A 172 -21.66 -6.02 0.23
N SER A 173 -21.23 -6.13 -1.03
CA SER A 173 -20.59 -7.35 -1.56
C SER A 173 -19.11 -7.46 -1.17
N GLU A 174 -18.50 -8.64 -1.36
CA GLU A 174 -17.04 -8.78 -1.23
C GLU A 174 -16.27 -7.88 -2.18
N GLU A 175 -16.79 -7.67 -3.40
CA GLU A 175 -16.17 -6.76 -4.35
C GLU A 175 -16.15 -5.33 -3.80
N ASP A 176 -17.27 -4.86 -3.21
CA ASP A 176 -17.36 -3.54 -2.58
C ASP A 176 -16.35 -3.40 -1.43
N LEU A 177 -16.21 -4.44 -0.60
CA LEU A 177 -15.21 -4.47 0.47
C LEU A 177 -13.79 -4.33 -0.06
N TYR A 178 -13.42 -5.12 -1.07
CA TYR A 178 -12.07 -5.07 -1.63
C TYR A 178 -11.79 -3.79 -2.41
N MET A 179 -12.81 -3.22 -3.06
CA MET A 179 -12.75 -1.89 -3.67
C MET A 179 -12.49 -0.82 -2.60
N GLN A 180 -13.21 -0.88 -1.47
CA GLN A 180 -13.05 0.06 -0.37
C GLN A 180 -11.65 -0.03 0.23
N ILE A 181 -11.19 -1.23 0.58
CA ILE A 181 -9.84 -1.50 1.12
C ILE A 181 -8.75 -1.05 0.15
N ALA A 182 -8.85 -1.43 -1.13
CA ALA A 182 -7.86 -1.04 -2.11
C ALA A 182 -7.82 0.48 -2.31
N GLY A 183 -8.98 1.14 -2.19
CA GLY A 183 -9.20 2.57 -2.31
C GLY A 183 -8.58 3.42 -1.19
N LEU A 184 -8.43 2.89 0.03
CA LEU A 184 -7.89 3.65 1.19
C LEU A 184 -6.55 4.34 0.86
N SER A 185 -5.64 3.63 0.18
CA SER A 185 -4.31 4.16 -0.19
C SER A 185 -4.32 5.15 -1.37
N TYR A 186 -5.48 5.37 -1.98
CA TYR A 186 -5.69 6.28 -3.12
C TYR A 186 -6.58 7.47 -2.75
N SER A 187 -7.39 7.38 -1.69
CA SER A 187 -8.17 8.49 -1.15
C SER A 187 -7.26 9.67 -0.83
N GLY A 188 -7.43 10.81 -1.49
CA GLY A 188 -6.58 12.00 -1.31
C GLY A 188 -5.22 11.95 -2.02
N ASP A 189 -4.88 10.88 -2.74
CA ASP A 189 -3.66 10.80 -3.54
C ASP A 189 -3.79 11.70 -4.78
N PHE A 190 -3.03 12.81 -4.81
CA PHE A 190 -3.08 13.78 -5.90
C PHE A 190 -2.76 13.15 -7.27
N ARG A 191 -2.06 12.00 -7.29
CA ARG A 191 -1.73 11.28 -8.54
C ARG A 191 -2.96 10.68 -9.19
N MET A 192 -4.05 10.46 -8.44
CA MET A 192 -5.35 10.05 -9.01
C MET A 192 -6.02 11.17 -9.80
N ILE A 193 -5.65 12.43 -9.55
CA ILE A 193 -6.06 13.60 -10.34
C ILE A 193 -5.15 13.73 -11.56
N VAL A 194 -3.83 13.52 -11.38
CA VAL A 194 -2.81 13.66 -12.43
C VAL A 194 -1.83 12.49 -12.43
N GLY A 195 -1.86 11.67 -13.47
CA GLY A 195 -0.83 10.67 -13.77
C GLY A 195 -1.17 9.21 -13.41
N GLU A 196 -2.27 8.94 -12.71
CA GLU A 196 -2.82 7.59 -12.56
C GLU A 196 -4.13 7.42 -13.34
N ASP A 197 -4.47 6.17 -13.60
CA ASP A 197 -5.75 5.77 -14.20
C ASP A 197 -6.90 5.99 -13.20
N LYS A 198 -7.97 6.70 -13.58
CA LYS A 198 -9.12 6.93 -12.69
C LYS A 198 -9.84 5.64 -12.28
N SER A 199 -9.74 4.58 -13.10
CA SER A 199 -10.27 3.26 -12.78
C SER A 199 -9.23 2.36 -12.10
N LYS A 200 -8.15 2.92 -11.55
CA LYS A 200 -7.02 2.14 -10.99
C LYS A 200 -7.44 1.10 -9.97
N VAL A 201 -8.31 1.49 -9.02
CA VAL A 201 -8.79 0.60 -7.96
C VAL A 201 -9.54 -0.59 -8.58
N GLN A 202 -10.50 -0.31 -9.46
CA GLN A 202 -11.28 -1.33 -10.16
C GLN A 202 -10.40 -2.27 -10.99
N ASN A 203 -9.42 -1.70 -11.69
CA ASN A 203 -8.47 -2.44 -12.53
C ASN A 203 -7.52 -3.32 -11.71
N ILE A 204 -7.36 -3.05 -10.40
CA ILE A 204 -6.63 -3.90 -9.46
C ILE A 204 -7.55 -4.96 -8.86
N VAL A 205 -8.75 -4.61 -8.41
CA VAL A 205 -9.60 -5.49 -7.60
C VAL A 205 -10.25 -6.57 -8.46
N LYS A 206 -11.00 -6.20 -9.51
CA LYS A 206 -11.80 -7.15 -10.30
C LYS A 206 -11.00 -8.36 -10.82
N PRO A 207 -9.79 -8.20 -11.38
CA PRO A 207 -9.02 -9.35 -11.86
C PRO A 207 -8.35 -10.18 -10.76
N ASN A 208 -8.33 -9.71 -9.51
CA ASN A 208 -7.58 -10.29 -8.41
C ASN A 208 -8.46 -10.64 -7.20
N ILE A 209 -9.78 -10.75 -7.34
CA ILE A 209 -10.73 -11.07 -6.25
C ILE A 209 -10.27 -12.31 -5.46
N ALA A 210 -9.90 -13.41 -6.14
CA ALA A 210 -9.42 -14.62 -5.48
C ALA A 210 -8.17 -14.39 -4.59
N HIS A 211 -7.30 -13.45 -4.97
CA HIS A 211 -6.14 -13.10 -4.14
C HIS A 211 -6.53 -12.24 -2.93
N PHE A 212 -7.52 -11.38 -3.05
CA PHE A 212 -8.08 -10.65 -1.91
C PHE A 212 -8.81 -11.59 -0.95
N GLN A 213 -9.62 -12.53 -1.46
CA GLN A 213 -10.25 -13.59 -0.65
C GLN A 213 -9.21 -14.37 0.15
N LYS A 214 -8.13 -14.81 -0.50
CA LYS A 214 -7.02 -15.47 0.21
C LYS A 214 -6.39 -14.58 1.29
N LEU A 215 -6.24 -13.29 1.04
CA LEU A 215 -5.62 -12.35 1.97
C LEU A 215 -6.49 -12.05 3.20
N TYR A 216 -7.82 -12.02 3.03
CA TYR A 216 -8.77 -11.56 4.05
C TYR A 216 -9.64 -12.66 4.67
N SER A 217 -9.70 -13.85 4.07
CA SER A 217 -10.58 -14.95 4.51
C SER A 217 -10.50 -15.24 6.01
N THR A 218 -9.30 -15.46 6.56
CA THR A 218 -9.13 -15.72 8.00
C THR A 218 -9.62 -14.54 8.85
N ILE A 219 -9.31 -13.31 8.46
CA ILE A 219 -9.72 -12.11 9.20
C ILE A 219 -11.24 -11.95 9.20
N LEU A 220 -11.90 -12.23 8.07
CA LEU A 220 -13.34 -12.09 7.94
C LEU A 220 -14.10 -13.26 8.57
N GLN A 221 -13.52 -14.47 8.61
CA GLN A 221 -14.09 -15.62 9.32
C GLN A 221 -14.07 -15.43 10.84
N ASP A 222 -13.01 -14.80 11.36
CA ASP A 222 -12.87 -14.50 12.78
C ASP A 222 -13.64 -13.23 13.20
N CYS A 223 -14.29 -12.53 12.25
CA CYS A 223 -14.95 -11.26 12.52
C CYS A 223 -16.41 -11.47 12.93
N PRO A 224 -16.80 -11.14 14.18
CA PRO A 224 -18.18 -11.34 14.65
C PRO A 224 -19.21 -10.46 13.92
N GLN A 225 -18.75 -9.40 13.25
CA GLN A 225 -19.60 -8.45 12.49
C GLN A 225 -19.92 -8.95 11.07
N VAL A 226 -19.40 -10.11 10.65
CA VAL A 226 -19.55 -10.63 9.28
C VAL A 226 -20.43 -11.88 9.30
N VAL A 227 -21.59 -11.80 8.64
CA VAL A 227 -22.46 -12.96 8.41
C VAL A 227 -22.33 -13.42 6.95
N TYR A 228 -21.95 -14.68 6.75
CA TYR A 228 -21.84 -15.26 5.41
C TYR A 228 -23.17 -15.88 4.98
N LYS A 229 -23.91 -15.20 4.09
CA LYS A 229 -25.07 -15.81 3.42
C LYS A 229 -24.63 -16.50 2.14
N HIS A 230 -24.34 -17.79 2.23
CA HIS A 230 -23.86 -18.59 1.09
C HIS A 230 -24.88 -18.76 -0.05
N HIS A 231 -26.15 -18.42 0.16
CA HIS A 231 -27.24 -18.75 -0.76
C HIS A 231 -27.31 -17.87 -2.03
N LEU A 232 -26.56 -16.76 -2.09
CA LEU A 232 -26.63 -15.80 -3.21
C LEU A 232 -25.24 -15.37 -3.75
N GLY A 233 -24.17 -16.06 -3.37
CA GLY A 233 -22.81 -15.70 -3.80
C GLY A 233 -22.35 -14.30 -3.39
N ARG A 234 -23.04 -13.68 -2.42
CA ARG A 234 -22.80 -12.32 -1.93
C ARG A 234 -22.52 -12.40 -0.43
N LEU A 235 -21.39 -11.87 0.01
CA LEU A 235 -21.21 -11.50 1.40
C LEU A 235 -22.29 -10.46 1.73
N GLU A 236 -23.10 -10.69 2.76
CA GLU A 236 -23.96 -9.68 3.36
C GLU A 236 -23.48 -9.55 4.80
N ALA A 237 -22.36 -8.86 5.00
CA ALA A 237 -21.89 -8.56 6.33
C ALA A 237 -22.82 -7.50 6.95
N SER A 238 -23.62 -7.89 7.93
CA SER A 238 -24.37 -6.97 8.77
C SER A 238 -23.40 -6.30 9.74
N ILE A 239 -22.85 -5.16 9.33
CA ILE A 239 -22.02 -4.36 10.22
C ILE A 239 -22.94 -3.66 11.21
N ASP A 240 -22.62 -3.78 12.49
CA ASP A 240 -23.24 -2.97 13.53
C ASP A 240 -22.93 -1.49 13.29
N LYS A 241 -23.93 -0.75 12.82
CA LYS A 241 -23.90 0.70 12.62
C LYS A 241 -24.49 1.47 13.79
N SER A 242 -24.80 0.81 14.91
CA SER A 242 -25.13 1.51 16.16
C SER A 242 -23.97 2.43 16.58
N PRO A 243 -24.24 3.52 17.31
CA PRO A 243 -23.18 4.36 17.86
C PRO A 243 -22.17 3.56 18.69
N GLU A 244 -22.60 2.53 19.42
CA GLU A 244 -21.72 1.68 20.24
C GLU A 244 -20.77 0.84 19.36
N GLY A 245 -21.31 0.22 18.31
CA GLY A 245 -20.54 -0.55 17.34
C GLY A 245 -19.54 0.32 16.57
N GLN A 246 -19.99 1.49 16.12
CA GLN A 246 -19.14 2.47 15.43
C GLN A 246 -18.04 3.00 16.33
N PHE A 247 -18.35 3.33 17.59
CA PHE A 247 -17.37 3.80 18.56
C PHE A 247 -16.27 2.75 18.81
N THR A 248 -16.67 1.49 18.99
CA THR A 248 -15.72 0.37 19.15
C THR A 248 -14.79 0.26 17.94
N GLN A 249 -15.33 0.37 16.72
CA GLN A 249 -14.53 0.33 15.49
C GLN A 249 -13.61 1.54 15.37
N LEU A 250 -14.07 2.75 15.71
CA LEU A 250 -13.28 3.98 15.69
C LEU A 250 -12.08 3.90 16.66
N MET A 251 -12.30 3.37 17.86
CA MET A 251 -11.24 3.15 18.86
C MET A 251 -10.22 2.10 18.43
N ALA A 252 -10.60 1.17 17.54
CA ALA A 252 -9.71 0.17 16.97
C ALA A 252 -8.91 0.67 15.75
N LEU A 253 -9.23 1.86 15.21
CA LEU A 253 -8.49 2.43 14.08
C LEU A 253 -7.05 2.78 14.46
N PRO A 254 -6.10 2.80 13.49
CA PRO A 254 -4.73 3.21 13.76
C PRO A 254 -4.63 4.63 14.33
N LYS A 255 -3.70 4.81 15.27
CA LYS A 255 -3.51 6.06 16.03
C LYS A 255 -3.48 7.32 15.16
N THR A 256 -2.76 7.31 14.03
CA THR A 256 -2.69 8.51 13.16
C THR A 256 -4.04 8.85 12.54
N LEU A 257 -4.88 7.85 12.25
CA LEU A 257 -6.23 8.10 11.74
C LEU A 257 -7.15 8.66 12.83
N GLN A 258 -7.11 8.12 14.04
CA GLN A 258 -7.84 8.69 15.18
C GLN A 258 -7.49 10.17 15.38
N GLN A 259 -6.18 10.49 15.39
CA GLN A 259 -5.70 11.87 15.51
C GLN A 259 -6.18 12.78 14.36
N LYS A 260 -6.25 12.26 13.13
CA LYS A 260 -6.75 13.02 11.98
C LYS A 260 -8.24 13.27 12.07
N ILE A 261 -9.03 12.28 12.51
CA ILE A 261 -10.47 12.43 12.77
C ILE A 261 -10.69 13.48 13.88
N THR A 262 -9.97 13.36 15.00
CA THR A 262 -10.00 14.34 16.09
C THR A 262 -9.71 15.76 15.59
N ALA A 263 -8.67 15.94 14.77
CA ALA A 263 -8.31 17.26 14.24
C ALA A 263 -9.33 17.84 13.24
N LEU A 264 -10.16 17.02 12.60
CA LEU A 264 -11.22 17.48 11.71
C LEU A 264 -12.45 17.95 12.48
N VAL A 265 -12.77 17.28 13.58
CA VAL A 265 -14.01 17.49 14.35
C VAL A 265 -13.80 18.50 15.49
N ASN A 266 -12.60 18.54 16.06
CA ASN A 266 -12.30 19.38 17.21
C ASN A 266 -11.81 20.77 16.77
N PRO A 267 -12.52 21.86 17.15
CA PRO A 267 -12.09 23.21 16.86
C PRO A 267 -10.76 23.55 17.55
N PRO A 268 -9.94 24.46 16.97
CA PRO A 268 -8.74 24.96 17.63
C PRO A 268 -9.06 25.51 19.03
N GLY A 269 -8.31 25.08 20.04
CA GLY A 269 -8.40 25.62 21.41
C GLY A 269 -9.22 24.80 22.41
N LYS A 270 -9.89 23.72 22.00
CA LYS A 270 -10.51 22.74 22.92
C LYS A 270 -9.60 21.52 23.06
N ASN A 271 -9.07 21.26 24.26
CA ASN A 271 -8.30 20.03 24.53
C ASN A 271 -9.24 18.91 24.99
N ARG A 272 -10.09 18.42 24.08
CA ARG A 272 -10.96 17.26 24.36
C ARG A 272 -10.19 15.95 24.21
N ASP A 273 -10.62 14.95 24.97
CA ASP A 273 -10.08 13.59 24.85
C ASP A 273 -10.38 13.03 23.45
N VAL A 274 -9.47 12.22 22.91
CA VAL A 274 -9.69 11.47 21.67
C VAL A 274 -10.91 10.58 21.82
N GLU A 275 -11.09 9.94 22.97
CA GLU A 275 -12.22 9.05 23.23
C GLU A 275 -13.56 9.79 23.15
N GLU A 276 -13.67 10.96 23.79
CA GLU A 276 -14.88 11.80 23.74
C GLU A 276 -15.23 12.21 22.31
N ILE A 277 -14.23 12.59 21.51
CA ILE A 277 -14.45 13.01 20.12
C ILE A 277 -14.85 11.80 19.26
N LEU A 278 -14.22 10.65 19.43
CA LEU A 278 -14.59 9.46 18.67
C LEU A 278 -16.00 8.98 19.05
N LEU A 279 -16.42 9.13 20.31
CA LEU A 279 -17.79 8.88 20.73
C LEU A 279 -18.77 9.84 20.04
N GLN A 280 -18.43 11.12 19.96
CA GLN A 280 -19.24 12.10 19.21
C GLN A 280 -19.35 11.71 17.72
N VAL A 281 -18.24 11.31 17.09
CA VAL A 281 -18.21 10.88 15.69
C VAL A 281 -19.01 9.61 15.46
N ALA A 282 -19.06 8.70 16.44
CA ALA A 282 -19.87 7.49 16.34
C ALA A 282 -21.39 7.77 16.29
N HIS A 283 -21.82 8.90 16.84
CA HIS A 283 -23.21 9.36 16.77
C HIS A 283 -23.50 10.21 15.53
N ASP A 284 -22.47 10.55 14.74
CA ASP A 284 -22.63 11.34 13.52
C ASP A 284 -23.18 10.44 12.39
N PRO A 285 -24.32 10.80 11.76
CA PRO A 285 -24.83 10.08 10.60
C PRO A 285 -23.81 9.94 9.46
N ASP A 286 -22.87 10.89 9.36
CA ASP A 286 -21.80 10.94 8.36
C ASP A 286 -20.45 10.39 8.88
N CYS A 287 -20.45 9.56 9.93
CA CYS A 287 -19.23 8.96 10.50
C CYS A 287 -18.27 8.40 9.45
N GLY A 288 -18.79 7.61 8.50
CA GLY A 288 -17.99 7.04 7.41
C GLY A 288 -17.31 8.10 6.53
N PHE A 289 -17.96 9.25 6.32
CA PHE A 289 -17.39 10.38 5.59
C PHE A 289 -16.27 11.06 6.39
N VAL A 290 -16.42 11.23 7.71
CA VAL A 290 -15.37 11.76 8.59
C VAL A 290 -14.13 10.86 8.56
N VAL A 291 -14.32 9.54 8.64
CA VAL A 291 -13.24 8.55 8.50
C VAL A 291 -12.54 8.69 7.14
N HIS A 292 -13.31 8.82 6.05
CA HIS A 292 -12.77 9.04 4.72
C HIS A 292 -11.91 10.30 4.63
N GLN A 293 -12.36 11.42 5.21
CA GLN A 293 -11.59 12.66 5.25
C GLN A 293 -10.29 12.50 6.04
N GLY A 294 -10.32 11.79 7.17
CA GLY A 294 -9.13 11.47 7.95
C GLY A 294 -8.07 10.71 7.14
N ILE A 295 -8.49 9.66 6.44
CA ILE A 295 -7.63 8.85 5.55
C ILE A 295 -7.07 9.70 4.41
N SER A 296 -7.93 10.48 3.76
CA SER A 296 -7.54 11.41 2.69
C SER A 296 -6.47 12.39 3.14
N GLY A 297 -6.59 12.90 4.38
CA GLY A 297 -5.58 13.74 5.01
C GLY A 297 -4.21 13.09 5.14
N ILE A 298 -4.15 11.82 5.56
CA ILE A 298 -2.89 11.06 5.69
C ILE A 298 -2.24 10.85 4.32
N VAL A 299 -3.00 10.33 3.37
CA VAL A 299 -2.51 9.94 2.03
C VAL A 299 -2.13 11.16 1.20
N ARG A 300 -2.87 12.27 1.29
CA ARG A 300 -2.53 13.52 0.59
C ARG A 300 -1.16 14.03 1.03
N SER A 301 -0.91 14.11 2.34
CA SER A 301 0.38 14.56 2.86
C SER A 301 1.53 13.63 2.43
N SER A 302 1.34 12.31 2.53
CA SER A 302 2.40 11.36 2.19
C SER A 302 2.68 11.28 0.69
N SER A 303 1.64 11.30 -0.15
CA SER A 303 1.76 11.20 -1.61
C SER A 303 2.52 12.38 -2.21
N ILE A 304 2.23 13.62 -1.78
CA ILE A 304 2.91 14.84 -2.25
C ILE A 304 4.40 14.78 -1.92
N VAL A 305 4.73 14.60 -0.63
CA VAL A 305 6.12 14.60 -0.17
C VAL A 305 6.92 13.46 -0.81
N GLN A 306 6.33 12.26 -0.90
CA GLN A 306 7.00 11.12 -1.50
C GLN A 306 7.20 11.28 -3.02
N SER A 307 6.26 11.91 -3.73
CA SER A 307 6.38 12.16 -5.16
C SER A 307 7.48 13.19 -5.45
N ALA A 308 7.50 14.30 -4.69
CA ALA A 308 8.59 15.28 -4.76
C ALA A 308 9.95 14.63 -4.48
N LYS A 309 10.06 13.84 -3.41
CA LYS A 309 11.28 13.08 -3.09
C LYS A 309 11.69 12.16 -4.22
N THR A 310 10.75 11.43 -4.82
CA THR A 310 11.04 10.48 -5.91
C THR A 310 11.56 11.20 -7.15
N ILE A 311 11.00 12.36 -7.50
CA ILE A 311 11.46 13.18 -8.63
C ILE A 311 12.90 13.65 -8.40
N LEU A 312 13.20 14.15 -7.20
CA LEU A 312 14.53 14.62 -6.82
C LEU A 312 15.56 13.48 -6.80
N THR A 313 15.19 12.33 -6.24
CA THR A 313 16.11 11.21 -6.04
C THR A 313 16.36 10.38 -7.30
N ALA A 314 15.38 10.26 -8.21
CA ALA A 314 15.55 9.52 -9.47
C ALA A 314 16.45 10.26 -10.48
N GLY A 315 16.57 11.58 -10.37
CA GLY A 315 17.28 12.45 -11.31
C GLY A 315 16.43 12.83 -12.53
N ALA A 316 16.71 13.99 -13.12
CA ALA A 316 15.86 14.65 -14.12
C ALA A 316 15.41 13.72 -15.27
N LYS A 317 16.34 13.00 -15.91
CA LYS A 317 16.03 12.11 -17.05
C LYS A 317 15.05 10.99 -16.70
N LYS A 318 15.29 10.27 -15.58
CA LYS A 318 14.41 9.16 -15.15
C LYS A 318 13.04 9.66 -14.73
N SER A 319 12.99 10.82 -14.07
CA SER A 319 11.75 11.46 -13.63
C SER A 319 10.84 11.83 -14.82
N VAL A 320 11.40 12.43 -15.88
CA VAL A 320 10.64 12.76 -17.10
C VAL A 320 10.07 11.50 -17.75
N THR A 321 10.91 10.48 -17.99
CA THR A 321 10.46 9.22 -18.61
C THR A 321 9.37 8.51 -17.79
N TYR A 322 9.51 8.49 -16.46
CA TYR A 322 8.53 7.86 -15.59
C TYR A 322 7.19 8.61 -15.58
N SER A 323 7.21 9.95 -15.48
CA SER A 323 6.01 10.78 -15.53
C SER A 323 5.26 10.66 -16.86
N LEU A 324 5.96 10.61 -17.99
CA LEU A 324 5.34 10.39 -19.31
C LEU A 324 4.62 9.04 -19.39
N LYS A 325 5.22 7.96 -18.89
CA LYS A 325 4.57 6.63 -18.83
C LYS A 325 3.30 6.64 -17.99
N LYS A 326 3.25 7.47 -16.95
CA LYS A 326 2.10 7.62 -16.05
C LYS A 326 0.97 8.40 -16.72
N LEU A 327 1.29 9.53 -17.35
CA LEU A 327 0.33 10.29 -18.16
C LEU A 327 -0.27 9.45 -19.31
N TYR A 328 0.53 8.64 -20.01
CA TYR A 328 0.02 7.73 -21.03
C TYR A 328 -0.99 6.71 -20.49
N LYS A 329 -0.77 6.17 -19.28
CA LYS A 329 -1.73 5.26 -18.64
C LYS A 329 -3.04 5.97 -18.29
N MET A 330 -2.96 7.21 -17.82
CA MET A 330 -4.11 8.04 -17.51
C MET A 330 -4.97 8.30 -18.76
N THR A 331 -4.37 8.70 -19.89
CA THR A 331 -5.12 8.97 -21.13
C THR A 331 -5.77 7.72 -21.70
N LYS A 332 -5.06 6.58 -21.71
CA LYS A 332 -5.61 5.29 -22.15
C LYS A 332 -6.78 4.81 -21.27
N GLY A 333 -6.73 5.07 -19.96
CA GLY A 333 -7.83 4.78 -19.03
C GLY A 333 -9.07 5.65 -19.32
N GLY A 334 -8.87 6.92 -19.65
CA GLY A 334 -9.96 7.85 -20.02
C GLY A 334 -10.72 7.42 -21.27
N LEU A 335 -10.00 7.01 -22.33
CA LEU A 335 -10.60 6.56 -23.60
C LEU A 335 -11.46 5.30 -23.47
N LYS A 336 -11.21 4.44 -22.48
CA LYS A 336 -12.02 3.23 -22.21
C LYS A 336 -13.36 3.51 -21.53
N LYS A 337 -13.56 4.71 -20.97
CA LYS A 337 -14.84 5.11 -20.35
C LYS A 337 -15.82 5.74 -21.35
N THR A 338 -15.34 6.14 -22.52
CA THR A 338 -16.12 6.83 -23.55
C THR A 338 -16.60 5.90 -24.68
N SER A 339 -16.33 4.60 -24.57
CA SER A 339 -16.83 3.53 -25.45
C SER A 339 -17.65 2.55 -24.64
#